data_AF-A0AAJ1QDZ6-F1
#
_entry.id   AF-A0AAJ1QDZ6-F1
#
_cell.length_a   1.000
_cell.length_b   1.000
_cell.length_c   1.000
_cell.angle_alpha   90.00
_cell.angle_beta   90.00
_cell.angle_gamma   90.00
#
_symmetry.space_group_name_H-M   'P 1'
#
loop_
_entity.id
_entity.type
_entity.pdbx_description
1 polymer ?
#
loop_
_entity_poly.entity_id
_entity_poly.type
_entity_poly.pdbx_seq_one_letter_code
_entity_poly.pdbx_strand_id
1 'polypeptide(L)'
;MFSTIVSIGFFLFLYLLFNYFTIGSFASENNRINDETDSFWLDTYIDFIGLINLSNPFFYLKTFDYSSKIKLIVSIILISIDIIFWYFSIRILKNNKNIFVKFLVVVAILNGIITFFSAMAQGIEPLGIRLLFNSSYFFCFALLISIRENNFISDKCLYVICFISLLYNTCFIVKIPTNFIFYKNAVEHLVKNKKELPVYYYDDEKKIVPTEYQIPFTNKSFNYIHENKQPDYIYKSILRLNNPSIEFLDKKPKENTHLIIYSSEINHFIENKKSAN
;
A
#
# COMPACT_ATOMS: atom_id res chain seq x y z
N MET A 1 23.17 1.47 24.38
CA MET A 1 22.35 0.55 23.57
C MET A 1 21.01 0.28 24.21
N PHE A 2 20.93 -0.30 25.41
CA PHE A 2 19.65 -0.47 26.13
C PHE A 2 18.97 0.86 26.45
N SER A 3 19.71 1.86 26.96
CA SER A 3 19.16 3.19 27.23
C SER A 3 18.61 3.88 25.97
N THR A 4 19.28 3.72 24.84
CA THR A 4 18.89 4.30 23.56
C THR A 4 17.57 3.72 23.05
N ILE A 5 17.35 2.42 23.25
CA ILE A 5 16.12 1.71 22.87
C ILE A 5 14.96 2.10 23.79
N VAL A 6 15.23 2.18 25.11
CA VAL A 6 14.24 2.67 26.08
C VAL A 6 13.85 4.11 25.74
N SER A 7 14.80 4.97 25.37
CA SER A 7 14.51 6.33 24.93
C SER A 7 13.69 6.37 23.65
N ILE A 8 14.04 5.58 22.61
CA ILE A 8 13.27 5.54 21.37
C ILE A 8 11.85 5.04 21.63
N GLY A 9 11.69 3.94 22.40
CA GLY A 9 10.38 3.43 22.78
C GLY A 9 9.56 4.42 23.60
N PHE A 10 10.22 5.16 24.50
CA PHE A 10 9.59 6.20 25.31
C PHE A 10 9.12 7.40 24.49
N PHE A 11 9.93 7.87 23.52
CA PHE A 11 9.51 8.94 22.61
C PHE A 11 8.38 8.51 21.66
N LEU A 12 8.41 7.25 21.20
CA LEU A 12 7.35 6.68 20.36
C LEU A 12 6.05 6.55 21.15
N PHE A 13 6.14 6.14 22.42
CA PHE A 13 5.01 6.12 23.35
C PHE A 13 4.44 7.52 23.59
N LEU A 14 5.28 8.52 23.91
CA LEU A 14 4.86 9.90 24.10
C LEU A 14 4.16 10.48 22.86
N TYR A 15 4.67 10.19 21.67
CA TYR A 15 4.07 10.60 20.40
C TYR A 15 2.68 9.98 20.20
N LEU A 16 2.54 8.67 20.42
CA LEU A 16 1.25 7.98 20.32
C LEU A 16 0.25 8.49 21.36
N LEU A 17 0.72 8.74 22.59
CA LEU A 17 -0.08 9.27 23.68
C LEU A 17 -0.58 10.69 23.37
N PHE A 18 0.29 11.54 22.84
CA PHE A 18 -0.05 12.88 22.38
C PHE A 18 -1.13 12.83 21.30
N ASN A 19 -0.93 12.01 20.25
CA ASN A 19 -1.92 11.84 19.18
C ASN A 19 -3.28 11.39 19.72
N TYR A 20 -3.29 10.43 20.65
CA TYR A 20 -4.51 9.94 21.27
C TYR A 20 -5.27 11.06 22.00
N PHE A 21 -4.58 11.89 22.80
CA PHE A 21 -5.22 12.99 23.53
C PHE A 21 -5.66 14.16 22.65
N THR A 22 -4.94 14.47 21.56
CA THR A 22 -5.29 15.60 20.69
C THR A 22 -6.29 15.26 19.58
N ILE A 23 -6.19 14.05 19.02
CA ILE A 23 -6.93 13.64 17.81
C ILE A 23 -7.99 12.58 18.17
N GLY A 24 -7.99 12.05 19.40
CA GLY A 24 -8.88 10.96 19.81
C GLY A 24 -8.52 9.60 19.21
N SER A 25 -7.37 9.49 18.54
CA SER A 25 -6.86 8.25 17.95
C SER A 25 -5.33 8.30 17.83
N PHE A 26 -4.68 7.13 17.83
CA PHE A 26 -3.22 7.04 17.80
C PHE A 26 -2.58 7.55 16.49
N ALA A 27 -3.33 7.55 15.38
CA ALA A 27 -2.86 7.93 14.04
C ALA A 27 -3.91 8.65 13.17
N SER A 28 -4.96 9.26 13.75
CA SER A 28 -6.05 9.92 13.01
C SER A 28 -6.96 8.98 12.18
N GLU A 29 -7.02 7.70 12.54
CA GLU A 29 -7.63 6.64 11.69
C GLU A 29 -9.13 6.42 11.90
N ASN A 30 -9.72 6.88 13.02
CA ASN A 30 -11.16 6.79 13.25
C ASN A 30 -12.00 7.51 12.16
N ASN A 31 -11.39 8.44 11.42
CA ASN A 31 -12.02 9.18 10.32
C ASN A 31 -11.77 8.55 8.93
N ARG A 32 -11.07 7.41 8.86
CA ARG A 32 -10.65 6.74 7.61
C ARG A 32 -11.19 5.33 7.43
N ILE A 33 -11.88 4.78 8.44
CA ILE A 33 -12.48 3.45 8.37
C ILE A 33 -13.49 3.44 7.20
N ASN A 34 -13.16 2.69 6.16
CA ASN A 34 -14.12 2.33 5.14
C ASN A 34 -14.94 1.17 5.72
N ASP A 35 -16.18 1.43 6.14
CA ASP A 35 -17.15 0.41 6.57
C ASP A 35 -17.65 -0.49 5.41
N GLU A 36 -16.98 -0.48 4.25
CA GLU A 36 -17.49 -1.08 3.01
C GLU A 36 -17.23 -2.58 2.85
N THR A 37 -16.43 -3.23 3.70
CA THR A 37 -16.15 -4.67 3.58
C THR A 37 -16.29 -5.41 4.91
N ASP A 38 -17.46 -6.03 5.08
CA ASP A 38 -17.86 -6.86 6.22
C ASP A 38 -17.17 -8.24 6.21
N SER A 39 -15.84 -8.27 6.10
CA SER A 39 -15.07 -9.51 5.92
C SER A 39 -13.81 -9.56 6.78
N PHE A 40 -13.95 -9.34 8.09
CA PHE A 40 -12.88 -9.45 9.09
C PHE A 40 -11.91 -10.63 8.84
N TRP A 41 -12.44 -11.81 8.52
CA TRP A 41 -11.62 -13.00 8.26
C TRP A 41 -10.83 -12.95 6.95
N LEU A 42 -11.41 -12.35 5.90
CA LEU A 42 -10.74 -12.15 4.62
C LEU A 42 -9.61 -11.13 4.78
N ASP A 43 -9.87 -10.03 5.49
CA ASP A 43 -8.89 -8.97 5.74
C ASP A 43 -7.74 -9.50 6.60
N THR A 44 -8.05 -10.24 7.68
CA THR A 44 -7.03 -10.94 8.50
C THR A 44 -6.15 -11.86 7.67
N TYR A 45 -6.73 -12.58 6.71
CA TYR A 45 -6.00 -13.49 5.83
C TYR A 45 -5.10 -12.74 4.84
N ILE A 46 -5.62 -11.68 4.22
CA ILE A 46 -4.87 -10.80 3.31
C ILE A 46 -3.69 -10.17 4.06
N ASP A 47 -3.92 -9.72 5.28
CA ASP A 47 -2.93 -9.10 6.16
C ASP A 47 -1.83 -10.07 6.59
N PHE A 48 -2.21 -11.31 6.93
CA PHE A 48 -1.26 -12.36 7.30
C PHE A 48 -0.36 -12.75 6.11
N ILE A 49 -0.95 -12.89 4.92
CA ILE A 49 -0.17 -13.13 3.70
C ILE A 49 0.69 -11.93 3.34
N GLY A 50 0.17 -10.72 3.53
CA GLY A 50 0.91 -9.47 3.39
C GLY A 50 2.15 -9.47 4.27
N LEU A 51 2.03 -9.91 5.53
CA LEU A 51 3.16 -10.03 6.46
C LEU A 51 4.24 -11.01 5.97
N ILE A 52 3.84 -12.17 5.45
CA ILE A 52 4.77 -13.14 4.86
C ILE A 52 5.45 -12.54 3.63
N ASN A 53 4.71 -11.89 2.75
CA ASN A 53 5.27 -11.29 1.54
C ASN A 53 6.23 -10.13 1.85
N LEU A 54 5.87 -9.27 2.79
CA LEU A 54 6.65 -8.08 3.17
C LEU A 54 7.99 -8.42 3.81
N SER A 55 8.11 -9.59 4.41
CA SER A 55 9.39 -10.08 4.93
C SER A 55 10.41 -10.42 3.84
N ASN A 56 9.97 -10.61 2.59
CA ASN A 56 10.81 -10.80 1.42
C ASN A 56 10.90 -9.50 0.61
N PRO A 57 11.87 -8.62 0.89
CA PRO A 57 11.97 -7.32 0.21
C PRO A 57 12.37 -7.46 -1.27
N PHE A 58 12.86 -8.64 -1.67
CA PHE A 58 13.38 -8.83 -3.03
C PHE A 58 12.25 -8.88 -4.05
N PHE A 59 11.12 -9.49 -3.66
CA PHE A 59 9.95 -9.69 -4.51
C PHE A 59 8.70 -9.28 -3.75
N TYR A 60 8.50 -7.97 -3.57
CA TYR A 60 7.21 -7.48 -3.11
C TYR A 60 6.16 -7.85 -4.17
N LEU A 61 5.30 -8.79 -3.81
CA LEU A 61 4.36 -9.43 -4.70
C LEU A 61 2.99 -9.38 -4.03
N LYS A 62 2.19 -8.38 -4.43
CA LYS A 62 0.81 -8.28 -3.97
C LYS A 62 0.08 -9.57 -4.35
N THR A 63 -0.33 -10.36 -3.37
CA THR A 63 -1.17 -11.53 -3.65
C THR A 63 -2.49 -11.05 -4.22
N PHE A 64 -2.90 -11.68 -5.31
CA PHE A 64 -4.08 -11.28 -6.05
C PHE A 64 -5.30 -12.01 -5.51
N ASP A 65 -6.40 -11.27 -5.50
CA ASP A 65 -7.77 -11.76 -5.30
C ASP A 65 -8.00 -13.13 -5.95
N TYR A 66 -8.51 -14.09 -5.18
CA TYR A 66 -8.62 -15.51 -5.51
C TYR A 66 -9.81 -15.84 -6.42
N SER A 67 -10.48 -14.81 -6.93
CA SER A 67 -11.66 -14.91 -7.79
C SER A 67 -11.46 -15.70 -9.08
N SER A 68 -10.23 -15.88 -9.55
CA SER A 68 -9.92 -16.60 -10.79
C SER A 68 -8.93 -17.75 -10.55
N LYS A 69 -9.14 -18.89 -11.23
CA LYS A 69 -8.23 -20.07 -11.18
C LYS A 69 -6.80 -19.70 -11.55
N ILE A 70 -6.60 -18.79 -12.51
CA ILE A 70 -5.28 -18.33 -12.94
C ILE A 70 -4.64 -17.47 -11.84
N LYS A 71 -5.40 -16.54 -11.24
CA LYS A 71 -4.90 -15.72 -10.12
C LYS A 71 -4.51 -16.59 -8.93
N LEU A 72 -5.30 -17.61 -8.62
CA LEU A 72 -5.01 -18.56 -7.55
C LEU A 72 -3.70 -19.33 -7.80
N ILE A 73 -3.50 -19.86 -9.01
CA ILE A 73 -2.25 -20.56 -9.38
C ILE A 73 -1.05 -19.62 -9.26
N VAL A 74 -1.16 -18.39 -9.79
CA VAL A 74 -0.10 -17.39 -9.68
C VAL A 74 0.17 -17.07 -8.21
N SER A 75 -0.83 -16.79 -7.40
CA SER A 75 -0.68 -16.53 -5.96
C SER A 75 0.01 -17.68 -5.22
N ILE A 76 -0.29 -18.95 -5.54
CA ILE A 76 0.40 -20.12 -4.97
C ILE A 76 1.89 -20.13 -5.32
N ILE A 77 2.24 -19.84 -6.58
CA ILE A 77 3.63 -19.79 -7.02
C ILE A 77 4.38 -18.69 -6.25
N LEU A 78 3.77 -17.51 -6.10
CA LEU A 78 4.38 -16.37 -5.40
C LEU A 78 4.58 -16.67 -3.91
N ILE A 79 3.58 -17.25 -3.23
CA ILE A 79 3.72 -17.70 -1.83
C ILE A 79 4.82 -18.75 -1.70
N SER A 80 4.97 -19.64 -2.68
CA SER A 80 6.03 -20.67 -2.67
C SER A 80 7.42 -20.03 -2.70
N ILE A 81 7.61 -18.94 -3.47
CA ILE A 81 8.88 -18.19 -3.51
C ILE A 81 9.18 -17.59 -2.13
N ASP A 82 8.18 -17.01 -1.46
CA ASP A 82 8.34 -16.44 -0.12
C ASP A 82 8.68 -17.51 0.92
N ILE A 83 8.04 -18.68 0.86
CA ILE A 83 8.35 -19.81 1.76
C ILE A 83 9.79 -20.31 1.53
N ILE A 84 10.25 -20.39 0.28
CA ILE A 84 11.63 -20.76 -0.05
C ILE A 84 12.60 -19.72 0.52
N PHE A 85 12.30 -18.42 0.37
CA PHE A 85 13.11 -17.35 0.95
C PHE A 85 13.20 -17.48 2.47
N TRP A 86 12.08 -17.74 3.16
CA TRP A 86 12.06 -17.98 4.60
C TRP A 86 12.89 -19.18 5.01
N TYR A 87 12.76 -20.30 4.29
CA TYR A 87 13.52 -21.51 4.56
C TYR A 87 15.03 -21.24 4.50
N PHE A 88 15.51 -20.57 3.45
CA PHE A 88 16.92 -20.19 3.33
C PHE A 88 17.34 -19.19 4.41
N SER A 89 16.50 -18.18 4.69
CA SER A 89 16.75 -17.16 5.70
C SER A 89 16.93 -17.76 7.09
N ILE A 90 16.02 -18.64 7.51
CA ILE A 90 16.11 -19.35 8.79
C ILE A 90 17.36 -20.22 8.85
N ARG A 91 17.69 -20.93 7.75
CA ARG A 91 18.89 -21.77 7.70
C ARG A 91 20.18 -20.96 7.87
N ILE A 92 20.25 -19.77 7.27
CA ILE A 92 21.39 -18.84 7.40
C ILE A 92 21.46 -18.29 8.83
N LEU A 93 20.33 -17.84 9.39
CA LEU A 93 20.26 -17.25 10.73
C LEU A 93 20.53 -18.25 11.85
N LYS A 94 20.09 -19.51 11.71
CA LYS A 94 20.26 -20.57 12.72
C LYS A 94 21.74 -20.86 13.02
N ASN A 95 22.59 -20.73 12.01
CA ASN A 95 24.02 -20.98 12.15
C ASN A 95 24.79 -19.76 12.67
N ASN A 96 24.15 -18.59 12.81
CA ASN A 96 24.81 -17.39 13.27
C ASN A 96 24.96 -17.38 14.80
N LYS A 97 26.20 -17.23 15.27
CA LYS A 97 26.54 -17.11 16.69
C LYS A 97 26.43 -15.67 17.21
N ASN A 98 26.38 -14.67 16.34
CA ASN A 98 26.36 -13.27 16.70
C ASN A 98 25.08 -12.91 17.49
N ILE A 99 25.28 -12.45 18.73
CA ILE A 99 24.20 -12.07 19.66
C ILE A 99 23.41 -10.87 19.12
N PHE A 100 24.08 -9.93 18.45
CA PHE A 100 23.43 -8.77 17.86
C PHE A 100 22.46 -9.17 16.73
N VAL A 101 22.83 -10.16 15.91
CA VAL A 101 21.96 -10.70 14.87
C VAL A 101 20.71 -11.35 15.48
N LYS A 102 20.90 -12.16 16.53
CA LYS A 102 19.77 -12.76 17.26
C LYS A 102 18.85 -11.70 17.86
N PHE A 103 19.43 -10.64 18.42
CA PHE A 103 18.69 -9.50 18.94
C PHE A 103 17.84 -8.81 17.87
N LEU A 104 18.43 -8.53 16.70
CA LEU A 104 17.71 -7.93 15.56
C LEU A 104 16.54 -8.81 15.08
N VAL A 105 16.73 -10.13 15.02
CA VAL A 105 15.65 -11.07 14.64
C VAL A 105 14.51 -11.04 15.66
N VAL A 106 14.81 -11.04 16.96
CA VAL A 106 13.80 -10.96 18.01
C VAL A 106 13.02 -9.65 17.93
N VAL A 107 13.72 -8.53 17.75
CA VAL A 107 13.08 -7.21 17.57
C VAL A 107 12.21 -7.19 16.31
N ALA A 108 12.67 -7.77 15.21
CA ALA A 108 11.90 -7.87 13.97
C ALA A 108 10.59 -8.66 14.16
N ILE A 109 10.66 -9.80 14.85
CA ILE A 109 9.48 -10.64 15.13
C ILE A 109 8.49 -9.91 16.04
N LEU A 110 8.96 -9.36 17.16
CA LEU A 110 8.11 -8.63 18.10
C LEU A 110 7.45 -7.41 17.44
N ASN A 111 8.22 -6.64 16.68
CA ASN A 111 7.69 -5.48 15.97
C ASN A 111 6.68 -5.89 14.89
N GLY A 112 6.91 -7.01 14.19
CA GLY A 112 5.96 -7.58 13.23
C GLY A 112 4.64 -7.98 13.88
N ILE A 113 4.68 -8.66 15.02
CA ILE A 113 3.48 -9.08 15.77
C ILE A 113 2.69 -7.86 16.27
N ILE A 114 3.37 -6.89 16.89
CA ILE A 114 2.73 -5.68 17.42
C ILE A 114 2.09 -4.87 16.28
N THR A 115 2.80 -4.71 15.16
CA THR A 115 2.29 -3.98 13.99
C THR A 115 1.09 -4.69 13.36
N PHE A 116 1.11 -6.03 13.29
CA PHE A 116 -0.01 -6.83 12.80
C PHE A 116 -1.27 -6.61 13.65
N PHE A 117 -1.16 -6.73 14.97
CA PHE A 117 -2.30 -6.47 15.86
C PHE A 117 -2.75 -5.01 15.86
N SER A 118 -1.82 -4.06 15.71
CA SER A 118 -2.14 -2.64 15.54
C SER A 118 -2.98 -2.40 14.29
N ALA A 119 -2.59 -2.99 13.16
CA ALA A 119 -3.32 -2.86 11.91
C ALA A 119 -4.73 -3.47 12.00
N MET A 120 -4.86 -4.65 12.61
CA MET A 120 -6.16 -5.29 12.85
C MET A 120 -7.07 -4.45 13.75
N ALA A 121 -6.52 -3.88 14.84
CA ALA A 121 -7.28 -3.06 15.78
C ALA A 121 -7.69 -1.70 15.19
N GLN A 122 -6.96 -1.22 14.18
CA GLN A 122 -7.15 0.10 13.58
C GLN A 122 -7.98 0.08 12.29
N GLY A 123 -8.32 -1.09 11.74
CA GLY A 123 -9.11 -1.20 10.51
C GLY A 123 -8.45 -0.51 9.31
N ILE A 124 -7.11 -0.45 9.31
CA ILE A 124 -6.33 0.11 8.21
C ILE A 124 -6.59 -0.76 6.97
N GLU A 125 -6.81 -0.16 5.80
CA GLU A 125 -6.80 -0.86 4.51
C GLU A 125 -5.70 -1.94 4.48
N PRO A 126 -5.95 -3.09 3.82
CA PRO A 126 -5.14 -4.30 3.93
C PRO A 126 -3.66 -3.97 3.86
N LEU A 127 -2.97 -4.31 4.95
CA LEU A 127 -1.91 -3.55 5.59
C LEU A 127 -1.17 -2.58 4.67
N GLY A 128 -1.29 -1.29 5.00
CA GLY A 128 -0.40 -0.24 4.53
C GLY A 128 1.06 -0.71 4.52
N ILE A 129 1.54 -0.94 3.30
CA ILE A 129 2.85 -1.41 2.78
C ILE A 129 4.06 -0.71 3.44
N ARG A 130 3.83 0.31 4.29
CA ARG A 130 4.84 1.18 4.90
C ARG A 130 5.08 0.91 6.39
N LEU A 131 4.14 0.35 7.17
CA LEU A 131 4.38 0.12 8.61
C LEU A 131 5.15 -1.19 8.88
N LEU A 132 4.84 -2.26 8.13
CA LEU A 132 5.60 -3.53 8.15
C LEU A 132 7.01 -3.42 7.53
N PHE A 133 7.32 -2.31 6.87
CA PHE A 133 8.66 -2.02 6.39
C PHE A 133 9.69 -1.98 7.53
N ASN A 134 9.29 -1.54 8.73
CA ASN A 134 10.22 -1.42 9.86
C ASN A 134 10.64 -2.79 10.42
N SER A 135 9.72 -3.77 10.51
CA SER A 135 10.05 -5.12 10.98
C SER A 135 10.86 -5.90 9.94
N SER A 136 10.48 -5.81 8.66
CA SER A 136 11.22 -6.43 7.55
C SER A 136 12.63 -5.85 7.39
N TYR A 137 12.84 -4.55 7.64
CA TYR A 137 14.17 -3.93 7.61
C TYR A 137 15.14 -4.56 8.61
N PHE A 138 14.73 -4.73 9.88
CA PHE A 138 15.57 -5.35 10.91
C PHE A 138 15.89 -6.81 10.59
N PHE A 139 14.91 -7.57 10.07
CA PHE A 139 15.11 -8.94 9.64
C PHE A 139 16.11 -9.05 8.48
N CYS A 140 15.98 -8.17 7.47
CA CYS A 140 16.89 -8.13 6.33
C CYS A 140 18.30 -7.70 6.72
N PHE A 141 18.42 -6.76 7.65
CA PHE A 141 19.73 -6.34 8.18
C PHE A 141 20.42 -7.49 8.93
N ALA A 142 19.68 -8.25 9.73
CA ALA A 142 20.17 -9.46 10.39
C ALA A 142 20.64 -10.53 9.37
N LEU A 143 19.90 -10.72 8.27
CA LEU A 143 20.27 -11.61 7.18
C LEU A 143 21.55 -11.17 6.48
N LEU A 144 21.68 -9.87 6.16
CA LEU A 144 22.88 -9.33 5.51
C LEU A 144 24.13 -9.55 6.37
N ILE A 145 24.05 -9.25 7.67
CA ILE A 145 25.17 -9.51 8.60
C ILE A 145 25.53 -11.00 8.58
N SER A 146 24.53 -11.88 8.63
CA SER A 146 24.76 -13.34 8.64
C SER A 146 25.35 -13.87 7.34
N ILE A 147 24.97 -13.31 6.20
CA ILE A 147 25.53 -13.66 4.89
C ILE A 147 27.00 -13.23 4.82
N ARG A 148 27.32 -12.03 5.34
CA ARG A 148 28.68 -11.47 5.37
C ARG A 148 29.60 -12.23 6.31
N GLU A 149 29.16 -12.52 7.53
CA GLU A 149 30.00 -13.21 8.53
C GLU A 149 30.36 -14.64 8.12
N ASN A 150 29.45 -15.33 7.43
CA ASN A 150 29.63 -16.72 7.03
C ASN A 150 30.07 -16.87 5.56
N ASN A 151 30.29 -15.77 4.83
CA ASN A 151 30.64 -15.75 3.41
C ASN A 151 29.76 -16.66 2.54
N PHE A 152 28.45 -16.72 2.81
CA PHE A 152 27.52 -17.59 2.08
C PHE A 152 27.37 -17.21 0.60
N ILE A 153 27.50 -15.92 0.29
CA ILE A 153 27.28 -15.35 -1.05
C ILE A 153 28.41 -14.35 -1.33
N SER A 154 28.93 -14.37 -2.56
CA SER A 154 29.95 -13.40 -2.99
C SER A 154 29.37 -12.00 -3.16
N ASP A 155 30.22 -10.98 -2.97
CA ASP A 155 29.83 -9.56 -3.06
C ASP A 155 29.21 -9.21 -4.41
N LYS A 156 29.74 -9.80 -5.49
CA LYS A 156 29.21 -9.63 -6.85
C LYS A 156 27.79 -10.19 -6.97
N CYS A 157 27.53 -11.37 -6.41
CA CYS A 157 26.22 -12.00 -6.46
C CYS A 157 25.21 -11.22 -5.61
N LEU A 158 25.60 -10.80 -4.40
CA LEU A 158 24.78 -9.95 -3.53
C LEU A 158 24.39 -8.64 -4.23
N TYR A 159 25.37 -7.97 -4.86
CA TYR A 159 25.13 -6.74 -5.61
C TYR A 159 24.12 -6.94 -6.75
N VAL A 160 24.28 -8.02 -7.53
CA VAL A 160 23.35 -8.34 -8.64
C VAL A 160 21.93 -8.58 -8.12
N ILE A 161 21.77 -9.35 -7.03
CA ILE A 161 20.45 -9.61 -6.43
C ILE A 161 19.80 -8.30 -5.95
N CYS A 162 20.55 -7.45 -5.24
CA CYS A 162 20.06 -6.15 -4.78
C CYS A 162 19.70 -5.22 -5.94
N PHE A 163 20.51 -5.19 -7.00
CA PHE A 163 20.27 -4.35 -8.17
C PHE A 163 19.04 -4.80 -8.96
N ILE A 164 18.89 -6.12 -9.19
CA ILE A 164 17.71 -6.69 -9.85
C ILE A 164 16.46 -6.39 -9.03
N SER A 165 16.52 -6.57 -7.70
CA SER A 165 15.40 -6.24 -6.82
C SER A 165 15.05 -4.77 -6.84
N LEU A 166 16.03 -3.87 -6.86
CA LEU A 166 15.80 -2.44 -6.96
C LEU A 166 15.07 -2.10 -8.27
N LEU A 167 15.54 -2.63 -9.40
CA LEU A 167 14.88 -2.43 -10.70
C LEU A 167 13.46 -2.99 -10.69
N TYR A 168 13.28 -4.22 -10.21
CA TYR A 168 11.98 -4.86 -10.12
C TYR A 168 11.00 -4.04 -9.28
N ASN A 169 11.39 -3.68 -8.05
CA ASN A 169 10.56 -2.89 -7.14
C ASN A 169 10.27 -1.50 -7.72
N THR A 170 11.25 -0.85 -8.37
CA THR A 170 11.04 0.45 -9.02
C THR A 170 10.01 0.34 -10.14
N CYS A 171 10.16 -0.62 -11.04
CA CYS A 171 9.19 -0.87 -12.13
C CYS A 171 7.80 -1.23 -11.58
N PHE A 172 7.75 -2.02 -10.50
CA PHE A 172 6.49 -2.41 -9.86
C PHE A 172 5.79 -1.25 -9.15
N ILE A 173 6.54 -0.31 -8.57
CA ILE A 173 6.00 0.89 -7.90
C ILE A 173 5.55 1.92 -8.93
N VAL A 174 6.28 2.09 -10.04
CA VAL A 174 5.92 3.01 -11.13
C VAL A 174 4.77 2.41 -11.95
N LYS A 175 3.60 2.25 -11.34
CA LYS A 175 2.34 1.96 -12.02
C LYS A 175 1.84 3.26 -12.66
N ILE A 176 2.29 3.53 -13.89
CA ILE A 176 1.79 4.58 -14.80
C ILE A 176 1.47 5.92 -14.07
N PRO A 177 2.49 6.75 -13.74
CA PRO A 177 2.29 8.01 -13.03
C PRO A 177 1.51 9.07 -13.83
N THR A 178 1.43 8.90 -15.15
CA THR A 178 0.81 9.85 -16.08
C THR A 178 -0.69 10.03 -15.84
N ASN A 179 -1.40 8.99 -15.41
CA ASN A 179 -2.82 9.12 -15.09
C ASN A 179 -3.03 9.96 -13.82
N PHE A 180 -2.33 9.63 -12.73
CA PHE A 180 -2.56 10.31 -11.45
C PHE A 180 -2.26 11.80 -11.49
N ILE A 181 -1.12 12.22 -12.07
CA ILE A 181 -0.74 13.64 -12.13
C ILE A 181 -1.73 14.43 -13.00
N PHE A 182 -2.17 13.86 -14.12
CA PHE A 182 -3.14 14.51 -15.00
C PHE A 182 -4.49 14.73 -14.30
N TYR A 183 -5.05 13.69 -13.68
CA TYR A 183 -6.31 13.79 -12.94
C TYR A 183 -6.17 14.68 -11.70
N LYS A 184 -5.02 14.64 -11.01
CA LYS A 184 -4.73 15.51 -9.86
C LYS A 184 -4.82 16.98 -10.24
N ASN A 185 -4.18 17.36 -11.34
CA ASN A 185 -4.22 18.74 -11.83
C ASN A 185 -5.65 19.19 -12.19
N ALA A 186 -6.47 18.29 -12.76
CA ALA A 186 -7.86 18.58 -13.09
C ALA A 186 -8.72 18.83 -11.84
N VAL A 187 -8.61 17.94 -10.85
CA VAL A 187 -9.35 18.04 -9.58
C VAL A 187 -8.92 19.29 -8.81
N GLU A 188 -7.61 19.56 -8.69
CA GLU A 188 -7.11 20.74 -7.98
C GLU A 188 -7.56 22.05 -8.62
N HIS A 189 -7.59 22.11 -9.96
CA HIS A 189 -8.07 23.30 -10.67
C HIS A 189 -9.56 23.55 -10.41
N LEU A 190 -10.36 22.48 -10.40
CA LEU A 190 -11.79 22.57 -10.12
C LEU A 190 -12.06 23.00 -8.68
N VAL A 191 -11.35 22.43 -7.71
CA VAL A 191 -11.45 22.80 -6.28
C VAL A 191 -11.08 24.27 -6.08
N LYS A 192 -9.99 24.75 -6.71
CA LYS A 192 -9.57 26.16 -6.63
C LYS A 192 -10.59 27.14 -7.23
N ASN A 193 -11.36 26.71 -8.22
CA ASN A 193 -12.33 27.55 -8.92
C ASN A 193 -13.72 27.53 -8.27
N LYS A 194 -13.97 26.70 -7.24
CA LYS A 194 -15.21 26.77 -6.47
C LYS A 194 -15.17 27.97 -5.53
N LYS A 195 -16.34 28.62 -5.37
CA LYS A 195 -16.52 29.78 -4.48
C LYS A 195 -16.34 29.43 -3.00
N GLU A 196 -16.68 28.19 -2.65
CA GLU A 196 -16.64 27.67 -1.29
C GLU A 196 -15.83 26.38 -1.26
N LEU A 197 -15.22 26.08 -0.12
CA LEU A 197 -14.41 24.88 0.06
C LEU A 197 -15.35 23.66 0.02
N PRO A 198 -15.17 22.73 -0.92
CA PRO A 198 -16.05 21.58 -1.03
C PRO A 198 -15.90 20.63 0.16
N VAL A 199 -17.04 20.19 0.68
CA VAL A 199 -17.17 19.28 1.82
C VAL A 199 -17.64 17.90 1.37
N TYR A 200 -18.36 17.82 0.24
CA TYR A 200 -18.95 16.58 -0.25
C TYR A 200 -18.46 16.25 -1.66
N TYR A 201 -18.41 14.96 -1.97
CA TYR A 201 -18.22 14.47 -3.33
C TYR A 201 -19.29 13.44 -3.70
N TYR A 202 -19.82 13.54 -4.92
CA TYR A 202 -20.83 12.63 -5.46
C TYR A 202 -20.46 12.18 -6.88
N ASP A 203 -20.45 10.86 -7.11
CA ASP A 203 -20.27 10.28 -8.44
C ASP A 203 -21.62 10.17 -9.17
N ASP A 204 -21.91 11.17 -9.99
CA ASP A 204 -23.14 11.24 -10.77
C ASP A 204 -23.06 10.49 -12.10
N GLU A 205 -21.88 10.42 -12.73
CA GLU A 205 -21.72 9.73 -14.01
C GLU A 205 -21.58 8.22 -13.90
N LYS A 206 -21.05 7.70 -12.78
CA LYS A 206 -20.75 6.26 -12.62
C LYS A 206 -20.00 5.68 -13.82
N LYS A 207 -19.08 6.48 -14.38
CA LYS A 207 -18.41 6.20 -15.66
C LYS A 207 -17.46 5.02 -15.52
N ILE A 208 -17.73 3.95 -16.26
CA ILE A 208 -16.88 2.76 -16.29
C ILE A 208 -15.93 2.86 -17.49
N VAL A 209 -14.63 2.89 -17.23
CA VAL A 209 -13.57 2.91 -18.24
C VAL A 209 -12.88 1.54 -18.29
N PRO A 210 -13.13 0.72 -19.33
CA PRO A 210 -12.41 -0.53 -19.52
C PRO A 210 -10.96 -0.25 -19.93
N THR A 211 -10.02 -1.02 -19.39
CA THR A 211 -8.63 -1.03 -19.87
C THR A 211 -8.50 -2.11 -20.93
N GLU A 212 -8.08 -1.74 -22.13
CA GLU A 212 -7.75 -2.68 -23.18
C GLU A 212 -6.33 -3.23 -22.96
N TYR A 213 -6.21 -4.55 -22.91
CA TYR A 213 -4.95 -5.27 -22.86
C TYR A 213 -4.69 -5.93 -24.20
N GLN A 214 -3.57 -5.58 -24.83
CA GLN A 214 -3.05 -6.33 -25.97
C GLN A 214 -2.15 -7.45 -25.47
N ILE A 215 -2.42 -8.67 -25.92
CA ILE A 215 -1.56 -9.82 -25.61
C ILE A 215 -0.32 -9.72 -26.50
N PRO A 216 0.90 -9.57 -25.93
CA PRO A 216 2.12 -9.43 -26.73
C PRO A 216 2.28 -10.56 -27.75
N PHE A 217 2.77 -10.24 -28.95
CA PHE A 217 2.99 -11.18 -30.06
C PHE A 217 1.72 -11.83 -30.64
N THR A 218 0.54 -11.37 -30.24
CA THR A 218 -0.73 -11.74 -30.88
C THR A 218 -1.54 -10.48 -31.19
N ASN A 219 -2.30 -10.46 -32.30
CA ASN A 219 -3.21 -9.35 -32.59
C ASN A 219 -4.52 -9.42 -31.78
N LYS A 220 -4.49 -10.07 -30.61
CA LYS A 220 -5.66 -10.25 -29.76
C LYS A 220 -5.62 -9.24 -28.62
N SER A 221 -6.74 -8.55 -28.41
CA SER A 221 -6.96 -7.73 -27.24
C SER A 221 -8.14 -8.22 -26.42
N PHE A 222 -8.12 -7.92 -25.12
CA PHE A 222 -9.25 -8.13 -24.23
C PHE A 222 -9.44 -6.92 -23.32
N ASN A 223 -10.69 -6.62 -22.99
CA ASN A 223 -11.04 -5.50 -22.12
C ASN A 223 -11.22 -5.99 -20.69
N TYR A 224 -10.62 -5.29 -19.73
CA TYR A 224 -10.79 -5.57 -18.32
C TYR A 224 -11.05 -4.29 -17.54
N ILE A 225 -12.05 -4.33 -16.67
CA ILE A 225 -12.44 -3.21 -15.82
C ILE A 225 -11.67 -3.34 -14.51
N HIS A 226 -10.77 -2.39 -14.26
CA HIS A 226 -10.05 -2.30 -12.99
C HIS A 226 -10.71 -1.29 -12.08
N GLU A 227 -11.20 -1.71 -10.92
CA GLU A 227 -11.79 -0.82 -9.91
C GLU A 227 -10.86 0.35 -9.56
N ASN A 228 -9.58 0.08 -9.34
CA ASN A 228 -8.58 1.09 -8.97
C ASN A 228 -8.12 2.00 -10.13
N LYS A 229 -8.54 1.74 -11.37
CA LYS A 229 -8.31 2.64 -12.51
C LYS A 229 -9.58 3.38 -12.92
N GLN A 230 -10.69 3.18 -12.21
CA GLN A 230 -11.91 3.93 -12.50
C GLN A 230 -11.74 5.40 -12.11
N PRO A 231 -12.28 6.34 -12.91
CA PRO A 231 -12.18 7.77 -12.62
C PRO A 231 -12.65 8.11 -11.20
N ASP A 232 -13.77 7.51 -10.75
CA ASP A 232 -14.31 7.73 -9.40
C ASP A 232 -13.30 7.41 -8.30
N TYR A 233 -12.68 6.23 -8.36
CA TYR A 233 -11.67 5.81 -7.38
C TYR A 233 -10.48 6.77 -7.37
N ILE A 234 -10.05 7.25 -8.54
CA ILE A 234 -8.96 8.21 -8.68
C ILE A 234 -9.36 9.58 -8.09
N TYR A 235 -10.58 10.05 -8.34
CA TYR A 235 -11.07 11.34 -7.83
C TYR A 235 -11.21 11.32 -6.30
N LYS A 236 -11.83 10.27 -5.74
CA LYS A 236 -11.91 10.06 -4.29
C LYS A 236 -10.52 10.08 -3.65
N SER A 237 -9.56 9.37 -4.25
CA SER A 237 -8.17 9.33 -3.76
C SER A 237 -7.49 10.70 -3.76
N ILE A 238 -7.64 11.48 -4.83
CA ILE A 238 -7.06 12.83 -4.95
C ILE A 238 -7.75 13.81 -3.99
N LEU A 239 -9.09 13.75 -3.89
CA LEU A 239 -9.84 14.63 -3.00
C LEU A 239 -9.49 14.37 -1.54
N ARG A 240 -9.37 13.11 -1.12
CA ARG A 240 -8.95 12.73 0.25
C ARG A 240 -7.50 13.15 0.55
N LEU A 241 -6.64 13.23 -0.47
CA LEU A 241 -5.28 13.76 -0.32
C LEU A 241 -5.30 15.27 -0.05
N ASN A 242 -6.18 16.00 -0.74
CA ASN A 242 -6.24 17.46 -0.67
C ASN A 242 -7.08 17.97 0.52
N ASN A 243 -8.19 17.30 0.81
CA ASN A 243 -9.08 17.56 1.95
C ASN A 243 -9.47 16.23 2.62
N PRO A 244 -8.78 15.83 3.70
CA PRO A 244 -9.07 14.57 4.41
C PRO A 244 -10.48 14.49 5.01
N SER A 245 -11.14 15.64 5.24
CA SER A 245 -12.47 15.74 5.84
C SER A 245 -13.62 15.69 4.84
N ILE A 246 -13.34 15.43 3.55
CA ILE A 246 -14.36 15.33 2.53
C ILE A 246 -15.24 14.08 2.73
N GLU A 247 -16.56 14.23 2.66
CA GLU A 247 -17.53 13.15 2.81
C GLU A 247 -18.01 12.65 1.44
N PHE A 248 -18.03 11.34 1.25
CA PHE A 248 -18.46 10.70 0.00
C PHE A 248 -19.93 10.32 0.10
N LEU A 249 -20.74 10.82 -0.83
CA LEU A 249 -22.18 10.59 -0.84
C LEU A 249 -22.52 9.36 -1.71
N ASP A 250 -23.20 8.37 -1.13
CA ASP A 250 -23.70 7.21 -1.90
C ASP A 250 -24.99 7.50 -2.66
N LYS A 251 -25.76 8.46 -2.15
CA LYS A 251 -27.07 8.84 -2.68
C LYS A 251 -27.00 10.23 -3.29
N LYS A 252 -27.78 10.42 -4.35
CA LYS A 252 -27.90 11.72 -5.01
C LYS A 252 -28.34 12.77 -3.98
N PRO A 253 -27.60 13.88 -3.84
CA PRO A 253 -28.00 14.96 -2.94
C PRO A 253 -29.33 15.56 -3.40
N LYS A 254 -30.18 15.91 -2.43
CA LYS A 254 -31.51 16.50 -2.70
C LYS A 254 -31.43 17.92 -3.26
N GLU A 255 -30.35 18.64 -2.95
CA GLU A 255 -30.08 20.00 -3.39
C GLU A 255 -28.68 20.11 -3.99
N ASN A 256 -28.55 20.84 -5.09
CA ASN A 256 -27.24 21.16 -5.68
C ASN A 256 -26.64 22.35 -4.94
N THR A 257 -25.72 22.09 -4.02
CA THR A 257 -24.99 23.12 -3.28
C THR A 257 -23.55 23.23 -3.80
N HIS A 258 -22.95 24.44 -3.69
CA HIS A 258 -21.56 24.67 -4.10
C HIS A 258 -20.53 23.87 -3.29
N LEU A 259 -20.98 23.29 -2.17
CA LEU A 259 -20.20 22.42 -1.28
C LEU A 259 -19.98 21.01 -1.85
N ILE A 260 -20.67 20.63 -2.92
CA ILE A 260 -20.59 19.29 -3.53
C ILE A 260 -19.74 19.35 -4.81
N ILE A 261 -18.79 18.43 -4.95
CA ILE A 261 -18.08 18.16 -6.22
C ILE A 261 -18.77 16.99 -6.91
N TYR A 262 -19.09 17.17 -8.19
CA TYR A 262 -19.65 16.11 -9.04
C TYR A 262 -18.56 15.52 -9.94
N SER A 263 -18.64 14.21 -10.22
CA SER A 263 -17.68 13.54 -11.11
C SER A 263 -17.79 14.05 -12.56
N SER A 264 -18.99 14.44 -13.00
CA SER A 264 -19.22 15.08 -14.31
C SER A 264 -18.48 16.40 -14.51
N GLU A 265 -18.40 17.26 -13.47
CA GLU A 265 -17.67 18.53 -13.55
C GLU A 265 -16.17 18.30 -13.82
N ILE A 266 -15.60 17.26 -13.20
CA ILE A 266 -14.19 16.88 -13.38
C ILE A 266 -13.99 16.31 -14.80
N ASN A 267 -14.89 15.44 -15.26
CA ASN A 267 -14.79 14.82 -16.58
C ASN A 267 -14.94 15.83 -17.72
N HIS A 268 -15.87 16.78 -17.59
CA HIS A 268 -16.04 17.86 -18.56
C HIS A 268 -14.77 18.73 -18.67
N PHE A 269 -14.12 19.05 -17.55
CA PHE A 269 -12.84 19.76 -17.57
C PHE A 269 -11.74 18.97 -18.32
N ILE A 270 -11.70 17.66 -18.10
CA ILE A 270 -10.72 16.76 -18.74
C ILE A 270 -10.97 16.64 -20.24
N GLU A 271 -12.23 16.49 -20.65
CA GLU A 271 -12.61 16.37 -22.07
C GLU A 271 -12.29 17.65 -22.84
N ASN A 272 -12.58 18.83 -22.25
CA ASN A 272 -12.21 20.12 -22.84
C ASN A 272 -10.70 20.32 -22.97
N LYS A 273 -9.91 19.77 -22.03
CA LYS A 273 -8.45 19.86 -22.10
C LYS A 273 -7.84 18.88 -23.11
N LYS A 274 -8.50 17.73 -23.36
CA LYS A 274 -8.10 16.75 -24.37
C LYS A 274 -8.47 17.19 -25.79
N SER A 275 -9.55 17.95 -25.98
CA SER A 275 -9.94 18.47 -27.28
C SER A 275 -9.16 19.72 -27.70
N ALA A 276 -8.46 20.37 -26.77
CA ALA A 276 -7.61 21.53 -27.01
C ALA A 276 -6.14 21.20 -27.34
N ASN A 277 -5.73 19.93 -27.24
CA ASN A 277 -4.40 19.42 -27.59
C ASN A 277 -4.50 18.46 -28.78
#